data_AF-A0A6L9IS17-F1
#
_entry.id   AF-A0A6L9IS17-F1
#
_cell.length_a   1.000
_cell.length_b   1.000
_cell.length_c   1.000
_cell.angle_alpha   90.00
_cell.angle_beta   90.00
_cell.angle_gamma   90.00
#
_symmetry.space_group_name_H-M   'P 1'
#
loop_
_entity.id
_entity.type
_entity.pdbx_description
1 polymer ?
#
loop_
_entity_poly.entity_id
_entity_poly.type
_entity_poly.pdbx_seq_one_letter_code
_entity_poly.pdbx_strand_id
1 'polypeptide(L)'
;MPPELVMYSRTTGCPFVTLAKRVLTDYAVDYREIYIDRDPAARQRVLDWTGYLSVPTLVIAEPGGDLPVAAPAPLPEDSSPRGIDRGTMITEPGMEALKQWLHKHAFITELVED
;
A
#
# COMPACT_ATOMS: atom_id res chain seq x y z
N MET A 1 12.23 -16.78 0.40
CA MET A 1 10.84 -16.62 0.86
C MET A 1 10.18 -15.58 -0.04
N PRO A 2 8.90 -15.71 -0.40
CA PRO A 2 8.22 -14.72 -1.23
C PRO A 2 8.10 -13.38 -0.49
N PRO A 3 8.06 -12.23 -1.19
CA PRO A 3 7.86 -10.93 -0.55
C PRO A 3 6.49 -10.85 0.14
N GLU A 4 6.38 -9.99 1.14
CA GLU A 4 5.15 -9.74 1.89
C GLU A 4 4.49 -8.42 1.48
N LEU A 5 3.17 -8.37 1.53
CA LEU A 5 2.43 -7.13 1.40
C LEU A 5 2.27 -6.48 2.78
N VAL A 6 2.68 -5.22 2.91
CA VAL A 6 2.51 -4.43 4.13
C VAL A 6 1.63 -3.23 3.84
N MET A 7 0.55 -3.07 4.60
CA MET A 7 -0.33 -1.91 4.53
C MET A 7 -0.14 -1.01 5.75
N TYR A 8 0.31 0.21 5.50
CA TYR A 8 0.28 1.29 6.48
C TYR A 8 -1.11 1.92 6.53
N SER A 9 -1.73 1.89 7.70
CA SER A 9 -3.09 2.39 7.95
C SER A 9 -3.18 3.18 9.26
N ARG A 10 -4.40 3.50 9.68
CA ARG A 10 -4.70 4.11 10.98
C ARG A 10 -5.82 3.34 11.66
N THR A 11 -5.93 3.49 12.97
CA THR A 11 -7.01 2.85 13.74
C THR A 11 -8.34 3.57 13.56
N THR A 12 -8.32 4.84 13.17
CA THR A 12 -9.52 5.60 12.81
C THR A 12 -9.99 5.22 11.41
N GLY A 13 -11.31 5.11 11.23
CA GLY A 13 -11.91 4.72 9.95
C GLY A 13 -11.55 5.68 8.81
N CYS A 14 -11.06 5.14 7.70
CA CYS A 14 -10.77 5.86 6.45
C CYS A 14 -11.41 5.10 5.28
N PRO A 15 -12.21 5.75 4.41
CA PRO A 15 -12.87 5.07 3.30
C PRO A 15 -11.88 4.39 2.33
N PHE A 16 -10.69 4.98 2.12
CA PHE A 16 -9.66 4.36 1.27
C PHE A 16 -9.05 3.11 1.92
N VAL A 17 -8.90 3.07 3.26
CA VAL A 17 -8.42 1.89 3.97
C VAL A 17 -9.47 0.78 3.89
N THR A 18 -10.75 1.12 4.11
CA THR A 18 -11.86 0.16 3.95
C THR A 18 -11.90 -0.42 2.54
N LEU A 19 -11.73 0.42 1.52
CA LEU A 19 -11.67 -0.04 0.13
C LEU A 19 -10.50 -1.01 -0.09
N ALA A 20 -9.29 -0.64 0.32
CA ALA A 20 -8.12 -1.51 0.15
C ALA A 20 -8.30 -2.85 0.88
N LYS A 21 -8.79 -2.84 2.12
CA LYS A 21 -9.09 -4.07 2.88
C LYS A 21 -10.10 -4.95 2.16
N ARG A 22 -11.14 -4.36 1.55
CA ARG A 22 -12.11 -5.13 0.77
C ARG A 22 -11.44 -5.84 -0.39
N VAL A 23 -10.62 -5.15 -1.20
CA VAL A 23 -9.88 -5.79 -2.31
C VAL A 23 -9.02 -6.93 -1.82
N LEU A 24 -8.24 -6.72 -0.77
CA LEU A 24 -7.34 -7.75 -0.23
C LEU A 24 -8.12 -8.96 0.27
N THR A 25 -9.27 -8.74 0.92
CA THR A 25 -10.17 -9.83 1.35
C THR A 25 -10.79 -10.57 0.16
N ASP A 26 -11.32 -9.84 -0.83
CA ASP A 26 -12.02 -10.43 -1.98
C ASP A 26 -11.09 -11.33 -2.80
N TYR A 27 -9.78 -11.01 -2.84
CA TYR A 27 -8.75 -11.80 -3.50
C TYR A 27 -7.95 -12.73 -2.57
N ALA A 28 -8.33 -12.82 -1.29
CA ALA A 28 -7.62 -13.62 -0.28
C ALA A 28 -6.09 -13.34 -0.22
N VAL A 29 -5.71 -12.07 -0.36
CA VAL A 29 -4.30 -11.63 -0.28
C VAL A 29 -3.90 -11.48 1.18
N ASP A 30 -2.91 -12.25 1.61
CA ASP A 30 -2.30 -12.08 2.92
C ASP A 30 -1.51 -10.76 2.97
N TYR A 31 -1.71 -10.01 4.05
CA TYR A 31 -0.97 -8.78 4.30
C TYR A 31 -0.78 -8.51 5.79
N ARG A 32 0.24 -7.71 6.10
CA ARG A 32 0.49 -7.23 7.45
C ARG A 32 0.08 -5.77 7.57
N GLU A 33 -0.64 -5.43 8.63
CA GLU A 33 -1.12 -4.07 8.86
C GLU A 33 -0.29 -3.35 9.93
N ILE A 34 0.18 -2.13 9.61
CA ILE A 34 0.94 -1.27 10.53
C ILE A 34 0.18 0.04 10.75
N TYR A 35 -0.09 0.37 12.00
CA TYR A 35 -0.87 1.55 12.39
C TYR A 35 0.03 2.75 12.67
N ILE A 36 0.05 3.74 11.77
CA ILE A 36 0.91 4.93 11.88
C ILE A 36 0.52 5.86 13.03
N ASP A 37 -0.70 5.73 13.55
CA ASP A 37 -1.18 6.46 14.73
C ASP A 37 -0.76 5.79 16.06
N ARG A 38 -0.15 4.61 16.00
CA ARG A 38 0.41 3.88 17.17
C ARG A 38 1.92 3.67 17.09
N ASP A 39 2.51 3.78 15.90
CA ASP A 39 3.95 3.64 15.66
C ASP A 39 4.52 4.95 15.08
N PRO A 40 5.24 5.75 15.88
CA PRO A 40 5.88 6.98 15.42
C PRO A 40 6.91 6.78 14.30
N ALA A 41 7.59 5.64 14.25
CA ALA A 41 8.56 5.33 13.20
C ALA A 41 7.83 5.04 11.88
N ALA A 42 6.74 4.27 11.92
CA ALA A 42 5.87 4.05 10.76
C ALA A 42 5.28 5.36 10.24
N ARG A 43 4.85 6.24 11.15
CA ARG A 43 4.38 7.58 10.80
C ARG A 43 5.41 8.38 10.04
N GLN A 44 6.65 8.39 10.53
CA GLN A 44 7.73 9.13 9.88
C GLN A 44 8.03 8.55 8.50
N ARG A 45 8.08 7.22 8.35
CA ARG A 45 8.27 6.59 7.04
C ARG A 45 7.24 7.01 6.00
N VAL A 46 5.95 6.97 6.35
CA VAL A 46 4.88 7.40 5.43
C VAL A 46 5.02 8.88 5.06
N LEU A 47 5.40 9.72 6.02
CA LEU A 47 5.67 11.14 5.78
C LEU A 47 6.83 11.33 4.80
N ASP A 48 7.94 10.63 5.02
CA ASP A 48 9.13 10.72 4.17
C ASP A 48 8.86 10.22 2.74
N TRP A 49 8.06 9.15 2.60
CA TRP A 49 7.75 8.59 1.30
C TRP A 49 6.78 9.44 0.50
N THR A 50 5.76 10.01 1.14
CA THR A 50 4.62 10.61 0.43
C THR A 50 4.58 12.13 0.56
N GLY A 51 5.35 12.73 1.47
CA GLY A 51 5.22 14.13 1.89
C GLY A 51 4.00 14.38 2.80
N TYR A 52 3.17 13.36 3.03
CA TYR A 52 1.91 13.44 3.77
C TYR A 52 1.76 12.24 4.72
N LEU A 53 0.71 12.23 5.52
CA LEU A 53 0.33 11.04 6.32
C LEU A 53 -0.75 10.22 5.61
N SER A 54 -0.60 10.04 4.29
CA SER A 54 -1.59 9.42 3.41
C SER A 54 -1.74 7.92 3.67
N VAL A 55 -2.97 7.48 3.94
CA VAL A 55 -3.32 6.08 4.21
C VAL A 55 -4.56 5.63 3.44
N PRO A 56 -4.59 4.40 2.92
CA PRO A 56 -3.57 3.36 3.06
C PRO A 56 -2.34 3.66 2.19
N THR A 57 -1.14 3.34 2.68
CA THR A 57 0.06 3.23 1.84
C THR A 57 0.49 1.78 1.87
N LEU A 58 0.49 1.12 0.71
CA LEU A 58 0.88 -0.28 0.57
C LEU A 58 2.31 -0.36 0.05
N VAL A 59 3.08 -1.30 0.59
CA VAL A 59 4.45 -1.57 0.17
C VAL A 59 4.71 -3.07 0.04
N ILE A 60 5.62 -3.43 -0.85
CA ILE A 60 6.16 -4.77 -0.98
C ILE A 60 7.41 -4.85 -0.13
N ALA A 61 7.41 -5.70 0.89
CA ALA A 61 8.51 -5.82 1.85
C ALA A 61 9.19 -7.19 1.78
N GLU A 62 10.43 -7.24 2.25
CA GLU A 62 11.04 -8.51 2.60
C GLU A 62 10.23 -9.20 3.71
N PRO A 63 10.23 -10.53 3.80
CA PRO A 63 9.53 -11.26 4.86
C PRO A 63 9.88 -10.75 6.26
N GLY A 64 8.86 -10.39 7.05
CA GLY A 64 9.03 -9.80 8.38
C GLY A 64 9.58 -8.36 8.39
N GLY A 65 9.94 -7.80 7.24
CA GLY A 65 10.33 -6.41 7.07
C GLY A 65 9.12 -5.50 6.87
N ASP A 66 9.32 -4.19 7.05
CA ASP A 66 8.31 -3.16 6.84
C ASP A 66 8.71 -2.10 5.81
N LEU A 67 9.93 -2.17 5.28
CA LEU A 67 10.41 -1.28 4.24
C LEU A 67 10.12 -1.85 2.84
N PRO A 68 9.88 -0.99 1.84
CA PRO A 68 9.88 -1.40 0.45
C PRO A 68 11.15 -2.16 0.07
N VAL A 69 11.03 -3.30 -0.63
CA VAL A 69 12.17 -4.11 -1.12
C VAL A 69 13.11 -3.35 -2.06
N ALA A 70 12.61 -2.29 -2.68
CA ALA A 70 13.37 -1.33 -3.47
C ALA A 70 12.81 0.08 -3.23
N ALA A 71 13.65 1.10 -3.42
CA ALA A 71 13.23 2.49 -3.30
C ALA A 71 12.05 2.79 -4.25
N PRO A 72 10.94 3.36 -3.76
CA PRO A 72 9.83 3.76 -4.62
C PRO A 72 10.26 4.82 -5.62
N ALA A 73 9.66 4.81 -6.82
CA ALA A 73 9.84 5.88 -7.79
C ALA A 73 9.48 7.25 -7.16
N PRO A 74 10.15 8.35 -7.55
CA PRO A 74 9.80 9.68 -7.04
C PRO A 74 8.37 10.05 -7.44
N LEU A 75 7.71 10.87 -6.61
CA LEU A 75 6.44 11.49 -7.00
C LEU A 75 6.72 12.55 -8.08
N PRO A 76 5.86 12.67 -9.10
CA PRO A 76 5.88 13.83 -9.99
C PRO A 76 5.72 15.13 -9.19
N GLU A 77 6.43 16.18 -9.58
CA GLU A 77 6.32 17.50 -8.96
C GLU A 77 4.85 17.97 -8.92
N ASP A 78 4.45 18.56 -7.80
CA ASP A 78 3.09 19.08 -7.54
C ASP A 78 1.93 18.08 -7.73
N SER A 79 2.21 16.77 -7.70
CA SER A 79 1.18 15.73 -7.83
C SER A 79 0.72 15.17 -6.48
N SER A 80 -0.55 14.73 -6.43
CA SER A 80 -1.05 13.94 -5.32
C SER A 80 -0.46 12.51 -5.39
N PRO A 81 -0.04 11.90 -4.28
CA PRO A 81 0.47 10.51 -4.28
C PRO A 81 -0.61 9.47 -4.55
N ARG A 82 -1.88 9.87 -4.59
CA ARG A 82 -3.05 9.01 -4.68
C ARG A 82 -3.08 8.22 -5.99
N GLY A 83 -3.13 6.89 -5.88
CA GLY A 83 -3.28 5.96 -6.99
C GLY A 83 -2.08 5.86 -7.92
N ILE A 84 -0.94 6.47 -7.58
CA ILE A 84 0.27 6.40 -8.39
C ILE A 84 1.05 5.13 -8.01
N ASP A 85 1.22 4.22 -8.96
CA ASP A 85 2.14 3.09 -8.87
C ASP A 85 3.58 3.62 -8.90
N ARG A 86 4.29 3.45 -7.78
CA ARG A 86 5.68 3.88 -7.60
C ARG A 86 6.63 2.67 -7.57
N GLY A 87 6.28 1.59 -8.24
CA GLY A 87 7.01 0.33 -8.20
C GLY A 87 6.62 -0.49 -6.99
N THR A 88 7.43 -0.47 -5.95
CA THR A 88 7.24 -1.25 -4.71
C THR A 88 6.25 -0.62 -3.73
N MET A 89 5.57 0.46 -4.14
CA MET A 89 4.67 1.24 -3.30
C MET A 89 3.51 1.81 -4.10
N ILE A 90 2.32 1.82 -3.47
CA ILE A 90 1.15 2.56 -3.97
C ILE A 90 0.42 3.21 -2.79
N THR A 91 0.00 4.46 -2.95
CA THR A 91 -0.62 5.26 -1.88
C THR A 91 -2.06 5.61 -2.24
N GLU A 92 -2.98 5.40 -1.31
CA GLU A 92 -4.42 5.65 -1.41
C GLU A 92 -5.07 5.19 -2.73
N PRO A 93 -4.81 3.96 -3.21
CA PRO A 93 -5.33 3.52 -4.49
C PRO A 93 -6.86 3.37 -4.48
N GLY A 94 -7.47 3.61 -5.64
CA GLY A 94 -8.81 3.10 -5.94
C GLY A 94 -8.79 1.59 -6.24
N MET A 95 -9.98 1.00 -6.42
CA MET A 95 -10.18 -0.43 -6.66
C MET A 95 -9.31 -0.95 -7.81
N GLU A 96 -9.48 -0.37 -9.00
CA GLU A 96 -8.80 -0.79 -10.22
C GLU A 96 -7.27 -0.65 -10.12
N ALA A 97 -6.79 0.48 -9.61
CA ALA A 97 -5.37 0.72 -9.44
C ALA A 97 -4.73 -0.29 -8.47
N LEU A 98 -5.43 -0.63 -7.38
CA LEU A 98 -4.96 -1.63 -6.42
C LEU A 98 -4.93 -3.03 -7.04
N LYS A 99 -6.00 -3.47 -7.73
CA LYS A 99 -6.05 -4.76 -8.41
C LYS A 99 -4.91 -4.90 -9.43
N GLN A 100 -4.72 -3.90 -10.28
CA GLN A 100 -3.64 -3.89 -11.28
C GLN A 100 -2.25 -3.98 -10.64
N TRP A 101 -2.02 -3.22 -9.56
CA TRP A 101 -0.75 -3.23 -8.85
C TRP A 101 -0.48 -4.59 -8.17
N LEU A 102 -1.49 -5.19 -7.51
CA LEU A 102 -1.37 -6.53 -6.93
C LEU A 102 -1.05 -7.59 -7.99
N HIS A 103 -1.71 -7.51 -9.15
CA HIS A 103 -1.49 -8.43 -10.27
C HIS A 103 -0.07 -8.28 -10.85
N LYS A 104 0.38 -7.04 -11.08
CA LYS A 104 1.76 -6.73 -11.52
C LYS A 104 2.82 -7.37 -10.63
N HIS A 105 2.56 -7.46 -9.34
CA HIS A 105 3.47 -8.02 -8.35
C HIS A 105 3.17 -9.47 -7.95
N ALA A 106 2.29 -10.15 -8.70
CA ALA A 106 1.93 -11.55 -8.53
C ALA A 106 1.33 -11.89 -7.15
N PHE A 107 0.72 -10.91 -6.47
CA PHE A 107 -0.11 -11.18 -5.27
C PHE A 107 -1.49 -11.74 -5.64
N ILE A 108 -1.94 -11.49 -6.86
CA ILE A 108 -3.14 -12.08 -7.45
C ILE A 108 -2.81 -12.56 -8.86
N THR A 109 -3.48 -13.61 -9.33
CA THR A 109 -3.22 -14.24 -10.63
C THR A 109 -4.17 -13.80 -11.73
N GLU A 110 -5.35 -13.29 -11.39
CA GLU A 110 -6.39 -12.89 -12.34
C GLU A 110 -7.02 -11.57 -11.87
N LEU A 111 -7.48 -10.77 -12.82
CA LEU A 111 -8.29 -9.59 -12.56
C LEU A 111 -9.75 -9.98 -12.79
N VAL A 112 -10.51 -10.11 -11.71
CA VAL A 112 -11.96 -10.34 -11.78
C VAL A 112 -12.65 -8.97 -11.88
N GLU A 113 -13.39 -8.78 -12.96
CA GLU A 113 -14.30 -7.64 -13.13
C GLU A 113 -15.53 -7.85 -12.21
N ASP A 114 -15.89 -6.80 -11.45
CA ASP A 114 -17.01 -6.82 -10.49
C ASP A 114 -18.39 -6.71 -11.18
#